data_AF-A0A7V5DX16-F1
#
_entry.id   AF-A0A7V5DX16-F1
#
_cell.length_a   1.000
_cell.length_b   1.000
_cell.length_c   1.000
_cell.angle_alpha   90.00
_cell.angle_beta   90.00
_cell.angle_gamma   90.00
#
_symmetry.space_group_name_H-M   'P 1'
#
loop_
_entity.id
_entity.type
_entity.pdbx_description
1 polymer ?
#
loop_
_entity_poly.entity_id
_entity_poly.type
_entity_poly.pdbx_seq_one_letter_code
_entity_poly.pdbx_strand_id
1 'polypeptide(L)'
;APREAREAFLEQLIVRRELSDNFCHYNPHYVWNAAQNQLVKRGKLLGYLRMYWAKKILEWTPSPKVAMEYAVRLNDRYNLDGRDPNGYVGCAWSIGGLHDRPWFDRPIYGKVRYMSYSGAARKFDVEAFIQRWG
;
A
#
# COMPACT_ATOMS: atom_id res chain seq x y z
N ALA A 1 21.36 18.84 27.78
CA ALA A 1 21.07 19.96 26.85
C ALA A 1 20.20 21.01 27.54
N PRO A 2 20.35 22.31 27.21
CA PRO A 2 19.44 23.37 27.63
C PRO A 2 17.98 23.03 27.33
N ARG A 3 17.03 23.57 28.10
CA ARG A 3 15.60 23.30 27.93
C ARG A 3 15.12 23.71 26.53
N GLU A 4 15.51 24.90 26.10
CA GLU A 4 15.21 25.46 24.78
C GLU A 4 15.70 24.56 23.64
N ALA A 5 16.92 23.99 23.76
CA ALA A 5 17.45 23.05 22.77
C ALA A 5 16.63 21.75 22.69
N ARG A 6 16.04 21.29 23.80
CA ARG A 6 15.15 20.12 23.81
C ARG A 6 13.80 20.44 23.18
N GLU A 7 13.23 21.60 23.46
CA GLU A 7 11.97 22.06 22.89
C GLU A 7 12.09 22.22 21.36
N ALA A 8 13.13 22.89 20.87
CA ALA A 8 13.39 23.04 19.44
C ALA A 8 13.61 21.70 18.74
N PHE A 9 14.29 20.74 19.38
CA PHE A 9 14.47 19.39 18.83
C PHE A 9 13.15 18.63 18.72
N LEU A 10 12.30 18.69 19.76
CA LEU A 10 10.99 18.06 19.73
C LEU A 10 10.07 18.68 18.68
N GLU A 11 10.07 20.00 18.55
CA GLU A 11 9.33 20.70 17.49
C GLU A 11 9.75 20.22 16.11
N GLN A 12 11.06 20.16 15.83
CA GLN A 12 11.56 19.66 14.54
C GLN A 12 11.15 18.22 14.27
N LEU A 13 11.17 17.34 15.28
CA LEU A 13 10.74 15.95 15.13
C LEU A 13 9.24 15.85 14.82
N ILE A 14 8.41 16.62 15.54
CA ILE A 14 6.96 16.64 15.33
C ILE A 14 6.67 17.19 13.93
N VAL A 15 7.21 18.36 13.57
CA VAL A 15 6.99 18.99 12.26
C VAL A 15 7.43 18.06 11.13
N ARG A 16 8.59 17.42 11.22
CA ARG A 16 9.07 16.49 10.18
C ARG A 16 8.20 15.25 10.05
N ARG A 17 7.73 14.70 11.17
CA ARG A 17 6.78 13.59 11.16
C ARG A 17 5.48 14.01 10.47
N GLU A 18 4.87 15.09 10.92
CA GLU A 18 3.59 15.58 10.37
C GLU A 18 3.71 15.95 8.88
N LEU A 19 4.82 16.58 8.47
CA LEU A 19 5.08 16.86 7.05
C LEU A 19 5.23 15.58 6.22
N SER A 20 5.86 14.53 6.76
CA SER A 20 6.01 13.25 6.06
C SER A 20 4.66 12.56 5.92
N ASP A 21 3.86 12.52 6.99
CA ASP A 21 2.53 11.94 6.98
C ASP A 21 1.59 12.72 6.04
N ASN A 22 1.63 14.05 6.09
CA ASN A 22 0.88 14.93 5.18
C ASN A 22 1.32 14.74 3.72
N PHE A 23 2.62 14.65 3.45
CA PHE A 23 3.11 14.39 2.10
C PHE A 23 2.59 13.03 1.63
N CYS A 24 2.64 11.99 2.44
CA CYS A 24 2.12 10.68 2.05
C CYS A 24 0.61 10.66 1.84
N HIS A 25 -0.14 11.37 2.67
CA HIS A 25 -1.60 11.40 2.63
C HIS A 25 -2.13 12.27 1.49
N TYR A 26 -1.55 13.44 1.28
CA TYR A 26 -2.03 14.44 0.32
C TYR A 26 -1.25 14.46 -1.00
N ASN A 27 -0.28 13.56 -1.21
CA ASN A 27 0.37 13.44 -2.52
C ASN A 27 -0.57 12.71 -3.49
N PRO A 28 -1.12 13.41 -4.50
CA PRO A 28 -2.05 12.81 -5.45
C PRO A 28 -1.34 11.81 -6.37
N HIS A 29 -0.02 11.91 -6.54
CA HIS A 29 0.75 11.09 -7.48
C HIS A 29 0.98 9.64 -7.04
N TYR A 30 0.43 9.23 -5.89
CA TYR A 30 0.53 7.86 -5.43
C TYR A 30 -0.62 7.00 -5.96
N VAL A 31 -0.29 6.10 -6.90
CA VAL A 31 -1.20 5.05 -7.42
C VAL A 31 -1.88 4.27 -6.29
N TRP A 32 -1.18 4.06 -5.18
CA TRP A 32 -1.72 3.35 -4.03
C TRP A 32 -2.87 4.13 -3.37
N ASN A 33 -2.71 5.44 -3.20
CA ASN A 33 -3.76 6.32 -2.67
C ASN A 33 -4.96 6.34 -3.61
N ALA A 34 -4.72 6.51 -4.91
CA ALA A 34 -5.76 6.44 -5.93
C ALA A 34 -6.51 5.09 -5.93
N ALA A 35 -5.79 3.97 -5.78
CA ALA A 35 -6.40 2.65 -5.65
C ALA A 35 -7.25 2.53 -4.37
N GLN A 36 -6.73 2.97 -3.21
CA GLN A 36 -7.47 2.96 -1.97
C GLN A 36 -8.73 3.85 -2.04
N ASN A 37 -8.63 5.03 -2.65
CA ASN A 37 -9.76 5.94 -2.86
C ASN A 37 -10.80 5.34 -3.81
N GLN A 38 -10.38 4.70 -4.91
CA GLN A 38 -11.28 3.96 -5.78
C GLN A 38 -12.01 2.87 -4.99
N LEU A 39 -11.29 2.11 -4.17
CA LEU A 39 -11.86 1.04 -3.36
C LEU A 39 -12.93 1.58 -2.42
N VAL A 40 -12.66 2.67 -1.69
CA VAL A 40 -13.63 3.27 -0.76
C VAL A 40 -14.84 3.84 -1.50
N LYS A 41 -14.64 4.52 -2.64
CA LYS A 41 -15.73 5.21 -3.36
C LYS A 41 -16.58 4.27 -4.22
N ARG A 42 -15.99 3.22 -4.81
CA ARG A 42 -16.69 2.31 -5.74
C ARG A 42 -16.88 0.89 -5.21
N GLY A 43 -16.16 0.51 -4.16
CA GLY A 43 -16.21 -0.84 -3.59
C GLY A 43 -15.63 -1.93 -4.49
N LYS A 44 -14.85 -1.57 -5.52
CA LYS A 44 -14.22 -2.54 -6.42
C LYS A 44 -12.90 -2.02 -6.97
N LEU A 45 -11.86 -2.82 -6.77
CA LEU A 45 -10.55 -2.63 -7.40
C LEU A 45 -10.36 -3.56 -8.60
N LEU A 46 -9.71 -3.05 -9.65
CA LEU A 46 -9.24 -3.88 -10.76
C LEU A 46 -8.24 -4.93 -10.25
N GLY A 47 -8.29 -6.16 -10.79
CA GLY A 47 -7.48 -7.28 -10.28
C GLY A 47 -5.98 -6.98 -10.22
N TYR A 48 -5.43 -6.29 -11.22
CA TYR A 48 -4.04 -5.85 -11.21
C TYR A 48 -3.72 -4.89 -10.05
N LEU A 49 -4.62 -3.95 -9.78
CA LEU A 49 -4.47 -2.99 -8.69
C LEU A 49 -4.58 -3.66 -7.32
N ARG A 50 -5.42 -4.69 -7.14
CA ARG A 50 -5.48 -5.46 -5.88
C ARG A 50 -4.12 -6.05 -5.53
N MET A 51 -3.44 -6.64 -6.51
CA MET A 51 -2.10 -7.20 -6.33
C MET A 51 -1.07 -6.12 -5.98
N TYR A 52 -1.06 -5.03 -6.73
CA TYR A 52 -0.16 -3.89 -6.46
C TYR A 52 -0.40 -3.33 -5.05
N TRP A 53 -1.66 -3.09 -4.71
CA TRP A 53 -2.12 -2.53 -3.44
C TRP A 53 -1.71 -3.39 -2.24
N ALA A 54 -1.96 -4.70 -2.28
CA ALA A 54 -1.60 -5.60 -1.19
C ALA A 54 -0.08 -5.76 -1.03
N LYS A 55 0.69 -5.72 -2.12
CA LYS A 55 2.16 -5.77 -2.06
C LYS A 55 2.77 -4.52 -1.42
N LYS A 56 2.19 -3.35 -1.65
CA LYS A 56 2.63 -2.12 -0.97
C LYS A 56 2.30 -2.13 0.52
N ILE A 57 1.19 -2.76 0.93
CA ILE A 57 0.93 -3.00 2.35
C ILE A 57 2.04 -3.84 2.98
N LEU A 58 2.53 -4.90 2.31
CA LEU A 58 3.70 -5.65 2.76
C LEU A 58 4.97 -4.77 2.84
N GLU A 59 5.23 -3.94 1.84
CA GLU A 59 6.44 -3.10 1.79
C GLU A 59 6.50 -2.04 2.91
N TRP A 60 5.35 -1.58 3.40
CA TRP A 60 5.26 -0.44 4.32
C TRP A 60 4.75 -0.81 5.72
N THR A 61 4.60 -2.11 6.02
CA THR A 61 4.24 -2.58 7.35
C THR A 61 5.41 -3.28 8.04
N PRO A 62 5.46 -3.29 9.38
CA PRO A 62 6.61 -3.85 10.12
C PRO A 62 6.81 -5.35 9.94
N SER A 63 5.79 -6.10 9.53
CA SER A 63 5.89 -7.55 9.33
C SER A 63 4.81 -8.07 8.37
N PRO A 64 5.04 -9.23 7.71
CA PRO A 64 4.04 -9.86 6.85
C PRO A 64 2.73 -10.20 7.57
N LYS A 65 2.79 -10.52 8.87
CA LYS A 65 1.60 -10.77 9.69
C LYS A 65 0.72 -9.52 9.77
N VAL A 66 1.32 -8.38 10.12
CA VAL A 66 0.62 -7.09 10.17
C VAL A 66 0.12 -6.68 8.78
N ALA A 67 0.91 -6.94 7.73
CA ALA A 67 0.49 -6.71 6.35
C ALA A 67 -0.79 -7.48 6.01
N MET A 68 -0.85 -8.77 6.37
CA MET A 68 -1.99 -9.64 6.10
C MET A 68 -3.23 -9.18 6.86
N GLU A 69 -3.09 -8.81 8.14
CA GLU A 69 -4.18 -8.28 8.96
C GLU A 69 -4.78 -7.01 8.34
N TYR A 70 -3.95 -6.05 7.92
CA TYR A 70 -4.42 -4.83 7.24
C TYR A 70 -5.06 -5.12 5.88
N ALA A 71 -4.42 -5.94 5.05
CA ALA A 71 -4.92 -6.25 3.71
C ALA A 71 -6.30 -6.92 3.77
N VAL A 72 -6.47 -7.92 4.64
CA VAL A 72 -7.76 -8.59 4.85
C VAL A 72 -8.80 -7.61 5.40
N ARG A 73 -8.45 -6.85 6.45
CA ARG A 73 -9.39 -5.90 7.07
C ARG A 73 -9.91 -4.87 6.09
N LEU A 74 -9.04 -4.27 5.28
CA LEU A 74 -9.41 -3.26 4.30
C LEU A 74 -10.17 -3.88 3.11
N ASN A 75 -9.76 -5.07 2.66
CA ASN A 75 -10.48 -5.81 1.62
C ASN A 75 -11.92 -6.09 2.07
N ASP A 76 -12.10 -6.67 3.25
CA ASP A 76 -13.39 -7.09 3.76
C ASP A 76 -14.30 -5.91 4.13
N ARG A 77 -13.72 -4.77 4.47
CA ARG A 77 -14.46 -3.54 4.80
C ARG A 77 -15.04 -2.85 3.58
N TYR A 78 -14.29 -2.81 2.47
CA TYR A 78 -14.60 -1.93 1.35
C TYR A 78 -14.89 -2.64 0.04
N ASN A 79 -14.32 -3.82 -0.24
CA ASN A 79 -14.69 -4.55 -1.45
C ASN A 79 -16.11 -5.11 -1.31
N LEU A 80 -16.94 -4.89 -2.34
CA LEU A 80 -18.27 -5.49 -2.44
C LEU A 80 -18.19 -7.02 -2.54
N ASP A 81 -17.11 -7.53 -3.13
CA ASP A 81 -16.76 -8.94 -3.23
C ASP A 81 -15.73 -9.38 -2.16
N GLY A 82 -15.61 -8.62 -1.05
CA GLY A 82 -14.80 -8.98 0.12
C GLY A 82 -15.47 -10.04 0.98
N ARG A 83 -14.78 -10.48 2.06
CA ARG A 83 -15.23 -11.59 2.95
C ARG A 83 -15.51 -12.87 2.18
N ASP A 84 -14.69 -13.10 1.16
CA ASP A 84 -14.79 -14.22 0.24
C ASP A 84 -13.46 -14.98 0.20
N PRO A 85 -13.46 -16.32 0.05
CA PRO A 85 -12.24 -17.12 -0.07
C PRO A 85 -11.23 -16.56 -1.09
N ASN A 86 -11.68 -16.01 -2.22
CA ASN A 86 -10.80 -15.41 -3.21
C ASN A 86 -10.08 -14.16 -2.67
N GLY A 87 -10.70 -13.41 -1.77
CA GLY A 87 -10.08 -12.28 -1.09
C GLY A 87 -8.93 -12.71 -0.19
N TYR A 88 -9.13 -13.74 0.64
CA TYR A 88 -8.09 -14.29 1.52
C TYR A 88 -6.94 -14.90 0.70
N VAL A 89 -7.26 -15.71 -0.32
CA VAL A 89 -6.26 -16.31 -1.22
C VAL A 89 -5.51 -15.23 -1.99
N GLY A 90 -6.18 -14.18 -2.45
CA GLY A 90 -5.54 -13.06 -3.15
C GLY A 90 -4.58 -12.25 -2.27
N CYS A 91 -4.93 -12.04 -0.99
CA CYS A 91 -4.03 -11.43 -0.02
C CYS A 91 -2.81 -12.32 0.26
N ALA A 92 -3.04 -13.63 0.47
CA ALA A 92 -1.99 -14.61 0.70
C ALA A 92 -1.06 -14.79 -0.51
N TRP A 93 -1.59 -14.74 -1.74
CA TRP A 93 -0.79 -14.71 -2.97
C TRP A 93 0.09 -13.46 -3.02
N SER A 94 -0.48 -12.30 -2.68
CA SER A 94 0.21 -11.01 -2.77
C SER A 94 1.34 -10.88 -1.74
N ILE A 95 1.07 -11.31 -0.50
CA ILE A 95 1.94 -11.08 0.66
C ILE A 95 2.85 -12.27 0.93
N GLY A 96 2.33 -13.49 0.83
CA GLY A 96 3.06 -14.73 1.13
C GLY A 96 3.51 -15.53 -0.10
N GLY A 97 3.10 -15.12 -1.31
CA GLY A 97 3.42 -15.87 -2.53
C GLY A 97 2.66 -17.19 -2.65
N LEU A 98 1.54 -17.36 -1.94
CA LEU A 98 0.69 -18.56 -2.07
C LEU A 98 0.28 -18.76 -3.54
N HIS A 99 0.50 -19.96 -4.08
CA HIS A 99 0.27 -20.29 -5.49
C HIS A 99 1.10 -19.48 -6.51
N ASP A 100 2.12 -18.75 -6.06
CA ASP A 100 3.15 -18.18 -6.93
C ASP A 100 4.47 -18.95 -6.79
N ARG A 101 5.38 -18.73 -7.74
CA ARG A 101 6.75 -19.24 -7.66
C ARG A 101 7.66 -18.25 -6.92
N PRO A 102 8.83 -18.67 -6.41
CA PRO A 102 9.82 -17.74 -5.88
C PRO A 102 10.39 -16.82 -6.97
N TRP A 103 10.72 -15.59 -6.58
CA TRP A 103 11.36 -14.55 -7.40
C TRP A 103 12.75 -14.20 -6.86
N PHE A 104 13.42 -13.26 -7.54
CA PHE A 104 14.69 -12.71 -7.07
C PHE A 104 14.55 -12.13 -5.67
N ASP A 105 15.57 -12.39 -4.86
CA ASP A 105 15.61 -11.92 -3.48
C ASP A 105 15.70 -10.40 -3.43
N ARG A 106 14.91 -9.77 -2.55
CA ARG A 106 14.83 -8.32 -2.40
C ARG A 106 14.61 -7.96 -0.94
N PRO A 107 15.20 -6.86 -0.44
CA PRO A 107 14.88 -6.35 0.90
C PRO A 107 13.37 -6.24 1.13
N ILE A 108 12.93 -6.62 2.33
CA ILE A 108 11.53 -6.70 2.78
C ILE A 108 10.74 -7.86 2.13
N TYR A 109 10.80 -8.01 0.81
CA TYR A 109 9.99 -9.00 0.08
C TYR A 109 10.54 -10.43 0.15
N GLY A 110 11.84 -10.60 0.42
CA GLY A 110 12.50 -11.88 0.21
C GLY A 110 12.31 -12.32 -1.24
N LYS A 111 11.79 -13.55 -1.43
CA LYS A 111 11.48 -14.13 -2.75
C LYS A 111 10.03 -13.92 -3.21
N VAL A 112 9.23 -13.09 -2.53
CA VAL A 112 7.87 -12.75 -2.97
C VAL A 112 7.95 -11.83 -4.19
N ARG A 113 7.06 -12.05 -5.17
CA ARG A 113 7.01 -11.23 -6.39
C ARG A 113 6.89 -9.74 -6.06
N TYR A 114 7.84 -8.94 -6.53
CA TYR A 114 7.77 -7.48 -6.43
C TYR A 114 6.93 -6.85 -7.54
N MET A 115 6.27 -5.73 -7.25
CA MET A 115 5.57 -4.89 -8.24
C MET A 115 6.00 -3.43 -8.09
N SER A 116 6.49 -2.84 -9.18
CA SER A 116 6.96 -1.44 -9.22
C SER A 116 5.92 -0.51 -9.84
N TYR A 117 6.03 0.78 -9.52
CA TYR A 117 5.28 1.86 -10.21
C TYR A 117 5.51 1.82 -11.72
N SER A 118 6.78 1.73 -12.15
CA SER A 118 7.14 1.63 -13.57
C SER A 118 6.54 0.39 -14.26
N GLY A 119 6.32 -0.71 -13.52
CA GLY A 119 5.62 -1.88 -14.03
C GLY A 119 4.11 -1.66 -14.20
N ALA A 120 3.50 -0.88 -13.30
CA ALA A 120 2.10 -0.46 -13.42
C ALA A 120 1.89 0.50 -14.62
N ALA A 121 2.77 1.50 -14.78
CA ALA A 121 2.70 2.49 -15.86
C ALA A 121 2.82 1.87 -17.27
N ARG A 122 3.42 0.68 -17.39
CA ARG A 122 3.46 -0.07 -18.67
C ARG A 122 2.17 -0.84 -18.98
N LYS A 123 1.25 -0.97 -18.02
CA LYS A 123 0.04 -1.79 -18.14
C LYS A 123 -1.24 -0.98 -18.29
N PHE A 124 -1.27 0.24 -17.78
CA PHE A 124 -2.40 1.15 -17.92
C PHE A 124 -1.95 2.60 -17.74
N ASP A 125 -2.81 3.53 -18.14
CA ASP A 125 -2.59 4.96 -17.94
C ASP A 125 -2.71 5.33 -16.45
N VAL A 126 -1.57 5.37 -15.79
CA VAL A 126 -1.46 5.66 -14.36
C VAL A 126 -1.82 7.11 -14.05
N GLU A 127 -1.46 8.05 -14.92
CA GLU A 127 -1.73 9.47 -14.69
C GLU A 127 -3.24 9.75 -14.80
N ALA A 128 -3.92 9.20 -15.82
CA ALA A 128 -5.37 9.31 -15.92
C ALA A 128 -6.08 8.61 -14.74
N PHE A 129 -5.54 7.48 -14.26
CA PHE A 129 -6.08 6.80 -13.09
C PHE A 129 -5.94 7.64 -11.82
N ILE A 130 -4.77 8.26 -11.61
CA ILE A 130 -4.50 9.19 -10.51
C ILE A 130 -5.41 10.41 -10.61
N GLN A 131 -5.52 11.06 -11.76
CA GLN A 131 -6.39 12.23 -11.92
C GLN A 131 -7.85 11.94 -11.57
N ARG A 132 -8.30 10.69 -11.79
CA ARG A 132 -9.67 10.27 -11.49
C ARG A 132 -9.89 9.94 -10.01
N TRP A 133 -8.89 9.40 -9.31
CA TRP A 133 -9.08 8.80 -7.99
C TRP A 133 -8.15 9.31 -6.89
N GLY A 134 -7.11 10.07 -7.23
CA GLY A 134 -6.17 10.70 -6.30
C GLY A 134 -6.82 11.77 -5.42
#